data_AF-A0A538LBG9-F1
#
_entry.id   AF-A0A538LBG9-F1
#
_cell.length_a   1.000
_cell.length_b   1.000
_cell.length_c   1.000
_cell.angle_alpha   90.00
_cell.angle_beta   90.00
_cell.angle_gamma   90.00
#
_symmetry.space_group_name_H-M   'P 1'
#
loop_
_entity.id
_entity.type
_entity.pdbx_description
1 polymer ?
#
loop_
_entity_poly.entity_id
_entity_poly.type
_entity_poly.pdbx_seq_one_letter_code
_entity_poly.pdbx_strand_id
1 'polypeptide(L)'
;MPEINARTDSSNMIWKLVDQDTGKENWEIDWAFRVGDQVKIRLVNDMEQDHPMHHPFHIHGAGRFLVISRDSEAEPNLVWKDTVLVRAGETVDILLDISNPGLWMAHCHIAEHNQSGMMFSFPVSAKEGS
;
A
#
# COMPACT_ATOMS: atom_id res chain seq x y z
N MET A 1 12.44 8.23 16.51
CA MET A 1 11.29 7.81 15.68
C MET A 1 10.22 8.91 15.60
N PRO A 2 9.56 9.38 16.69
CA PRO A 2 8.61 10.52 16.58
C PRO A 2 9.29 11.84 16.20
N GLU A 3 10.48 12.08 16.73
CA GLU A 3 11.19 13.35 16.54
C GLU A 3 11.66 13.60 15.11
N ILE A 4 11.87 12.54 14.30
CA ILE A 4 12.27 12.70 12.90
C ILE A 4 11.03 12.92 12.03
N ASN A 5 9.95 12.15 12.23
CA ASN A 5 8.65 12.45 11.59
C ASN A 5 8.17 13.88 11.85
N ALA A 6 8.34 14.38 13.08
CA ALA A 6 7.96 15.74 13.44
C ALA A 6 8.82 16.84 12.78
N ARG A 7 9.95 16.47 12.17
CA ARG A 7 10.87 17.38 11.48
C ARG A 7 10.83 17.21 9.95
N THR A 8 10.05 16.26 9.45
CA THR A 8 9.89 16.00 8.01
C THR A 8 8.58 16.55 7.51
N ASP A 9 8.63 17.31 6.42
CA ASP A 9 7.47 17.82 5.71
C ASP A 9 7.71 17.74 4.19
N SER A 10 6.74 18.15 3.39
CA SER A 10 6.80 18.08 1.94
C SER A 10 7.87 18.98 1.29
N SER A 11 8.51 19.86 2.06
CA SER A 11 9.61 20.72 1.58
C SER A 11 11.00 20.07 1.72
N ASN A 12 11.14 19.06 2.58
CA ASN A 12 12.44 18.47 2.90
C ASN A 12 12.52 16.95 2.78
N MET A 13 11.38 16.27 2.58
CA MET A 13 11.33 14.83 2.38
C MET A 13 10.21 14.45 1.42
N ILE A 14 10.51 13.56 0.47
CA ILE A 14 9.50 12.97 -0.42
C ILE A 14 9.42 11.50 -0.09
N TRP A 15 8.22 11.05 0.29
CA TRP A 15 7.96 9.65 0.57
C TRP A 15 7.40 8.97 -0.67
N LYS A 16 7.88 7.75 -0.95
CA LYS A 16 7.58 7.06 -2.19
C LYS A 16 7.00 5.67 -1.95
N LEU A 17 5.98 5.36 -2.73
CA LEU A 17 5.63 4.01 -3.13
C LEU A 17 6.26 3.77 -4.50
N VAL A 18 6.92 2.64 -4.67
CA VAL A 18 7.55 2.26 -5.94
C VAL A 18 6.99 0.91 -6.33
N ASP A 19 6.42 0.83 -7.52
CA ASP A 19 6.11 -0.45 -8.13
C ASP A 19 7.42 -1.07 -8.64
N GLN A 20 7.86 -2.14 -7.99
CA GLN A 20 9.13 -2.80 -8.29
C GLN A 20 9.16 -3.44 -9.68
N ASP A 21 8.00 -3.80 -10.25
CA ASP A 21 7.94 -4.45 -11.57
C ASP A 21 8.08 -3.43 -12.71
N THR A 22 7.59 -2.21 -12.51
CA THR A 22 7.57 -1.16 -13.55
C THR A 22 8.54 -0.02 -13.29
N GLY A 23 9.04 0.13 -12.06
CA GLY A 23 9.85 1.26 -11.61
C GLY A 23 9.08 2.56 -11.43
N LYS A 24 7.74 2.55 -11.59
CA LYS A 24 6.90 3.74 -11.46
C LYS A 24 6.72 4.13 -10.00
N GLU A 25 6.70 5.43 -9.75
CA GLU A 25 6.66 5.98 -8.40
C GLU A 25 5.36 6.75 -8.14
N ASN A 26 4.76 6.56 -6.97
CA ASN A 26 3.60 7.31 -6.51
C ASN A 26 2.52 7.41 -7.61
N TRP A 27 2.12 8.64 -7.97
CA TRP A 27 1.10 8.92 -8.97
C TRP A 27 1.36 8.38 -10.38
N GLU A 28 2.59 7.96 -10.68
CA GLU A 28 2.90 7.33 -11.96
C GLU A 28 2.52 5.85 -12.01
N ILE A 29 2.28 5.21 -10.85
CA ILE A 29 1.82 3.82 -10.75
C ILE A 29 0.46 3.68 -11.44
N ASP A 30 0.36 2.77 -12.41
CA ASP A 30 -0.79 2.62 -13.32
C ASP A 30 -1.55 1.32 -13.11
N TRP A 31 -1.64 0.86 -11.86
CA TRP A 31 -2.48 -0.27 -11.51
C TRP A 31 -3.91 -0.04 -12.00
N ALA A 32 -4.54 -1.10 -12.52
CA ALA A 32 -5.94 -1.09 -12.91
C ALA A 32 -6.53 -2.48 -12.68
N PHE A 33 -7.69 -2.54 -12.04
CA PHE A 33 -8.35 -3.80 -11.69
C PHE A 33 -9.79 -3.85 -12.18
N ARG A 34 -10.39 -5.02 -12.07
CA ARG A 34 -11.81 -5.27 -12.32
C ARG A 34 -12.47 -5.84 -11.07
N VAL A 35 -13.76 -5.56 -10.88
CA VAL A 35 -14.56 -6.22 -9.84
C VAL A 35 -14.52 -7.74 -10.01
N GLY A 36 -14.13 -8.43 -8.93
CA GLY A 36 -13.92 -9.87 -8.88
C GLY A 36 -12.48 -10.32 -9.02
N ASP A 37 -11.53 -9.41 -9.30
CA ASP A 37 -10.11 -9.74 -9.29
C ASP A 37 -9.65 -10.10 -7.87
N GLN A 38 -8.79 -11.12 -7.78
CA GLN A 38 -8.08 -11.49 -6.57
C GLN A 38 -6.58 -11.29 -6.83
N VAL A 39 -6.01 -10.28 -6.19
CA VAL A 39 -4.65 -9.79 -6.49
C VAL A 39 -3.75 -10.02 -5.30
N LYS A 40 -2.64 -10.74 -5.49
CA LYS A 40 -1.58 -10.82 -4.48
C LYS A 40 -0.67 -9.61 -4.63
N ILE A 41 -0.52 -8.82 -3.57
CA ILE A 41 0.39 -7.68 -3.52
C ILE A 41 1.47 -7.99 -2.48
N ARG A 42 2.73 -7.85 -2.88
CA ARG A 42 3.89 -7.92 -1.99
C ARG A 42 4.33 -6.52 -1.59
N LEU A 43 4.21 -6.21 -0.31
CA LEU A 43 4.67 -4.95 0.26
C LEU A 43 6.05 -5.17 0.87
N VAL A 44 7.03 -4.39 0.42
CA VAL A 44 8.41 -4.44 0.92
C VAL A 44 8.74 -3.11 1.55
N ASN A 45 9.17 -3.12 2.81
CA ASN A 45 9.68 -1.95 3.49
C ASN A 45 11.16 -2.16 3.81
N ASP A 46 12.03 -1.79 2.89
CA ASP A 46 13.47 -2.00 3.00
C ASP A 46 14.10 -1.12 4.09
N MET A 47 15.18 -1.62 4.69
CA MET A 47 16.04 -0.84 5.61
C MET A 47 16.99 0.09 4.85
N GLU A 48 17.26 -0.16 3.57
CA GLU A 48 18.10 0.67 2.71
C GLU A 48 17.34 1.88 2.15
N GLN A 49 16.80 2.71 3.05
CA GLN A 49 16.10 3.95 2.71
C GLN A 49 16.66 5.10 3.57
N ASP A 50 16.49 6.35 3.12
CA ASP A 50 16.97 7.53 3.85
C ASP A 50 16.35 7.64 5.25
N HIS A 51 15.17 7.04 5.46
CA HIS A 51 14.47 7.04 6.73
C HIS A 51 13.72 5.71 7.01
N PRO A 52 14.40 4.70 7.58
CA PRO A 52 13.78 3.40 7.87
C PRO A 52 12.79 3.49 9.04
N MET A 53 11.51 3.23 8.78
CA MET A 53 10.46 3.27 9.80
C MET A 53 9.24 2.40 9.43
N HIS A 54 8.24 2.32 10.31
CA HIS A 54 7.04 1.53 10.05
C HIS A 54 6.02 2.33 9.23
N HIS A 55 5.38 1.67 8.27
CA HIS A 55 4.38 2.27 7.40
C HIS A 55 3.05 1.50 7.46
N PRO A 56 1.97 2.10 7.98
CA PRO A 56 0.62 1.54 7.83
C PRO A 56 0.15 1.75 6.39
N PHE A 57 0.18 0.70 5.57
CA PHE A 57 -0.32 0.72 4.20
C PHE A 57 -1.84 0.50 4.19
N HIS A 58 -2.57 1.44 3.59
CA HIS A 58 -4.02 1.46 3.54
C HIS A 58 -4.51 1.49 2.09
N ILE A 59 -5.56 0.70 1.79
CA ILE A 59 -6.29 0.75 0.53
C ILE A 59 -7.72 1.21 0.83
N HIS A 60 -8.20 2.18 0.06
CA HIS A 60 -9.59 2.67 0.15
C HIS A 60 -10.59 1.58 -0.29
N GLY A 61 -11.88 1.93 -0.32
CA GLY A 61 -13.02 1.05 -0.53
C GLY A 61 -13.09 0.24 -1.84
N ALA A 62 -12.00 0.03 -2.60
CA ALA A 62 -11.91 -0.92 -3.71
C ALA A 62 -12.32 -2.34 -3.31
N GLY A 63 -12.13 -2.69 -2.04
CA GLY A 63 -12.45 -4.00 -1.49
C GLY A 63 -11.85 -4.17 -0.10
N ARG A 64 -11.36 -5.38 0.18
CA ARG A 64 -10.73 -5.76 1.45
C ARG A 64 -9.62 -6.76 1.18
N PHE A 65 -8.65 -6.88 2.08
CA PHE A 65 -7.58 -7.85 1.92
C PHE A 65 -7.35 -8.71 3.15
N LEU A 66 -6.75 -9.87 2.93
CA LEU A 66 -6.15 -10.70 3.96
C LEU A 66 -4.64 -10.47 3.97
N VAL A 67 -4.03 -10.44 5.14
CA VAL A 67 -2.58 -10.66 5.26
C VAL A 67 -2.38 -12.16 5.19
N ILE A 68 -1.61 -12.65 4.21
CA ILE A 68 -1.44 -14.08 3.97
C ILE A 68 -0.04 -14.57 4.39
N SER A 69 0.96 -13.69 4.41
CA SER A 69 2.27 -13.99 4.99
C SER A 69 3.01 -12.74 5.45
N ARG A 70 3.96 -12.94 6.37
CA ARG A 70 4.95 -11.95 6.83
C ARG A 70 6.32 -12.61 6.80
N ASP A 71 7.28 -11.99 6.13
CA ASP A 71 8.65 -12.51 5.97
C ASP A 71 8.67 -13.98 5.51
N SER A 72 7.77 -14.31 4.57
CA SER A 72 7.55 -15.66 4.03
C SER A 72 6.93 -16.68 4.98
N GLU A 73 6.61 -16.31 6.23
CA GLU A 73 5.86 -17.13 7.17
C GLU A 73 4.36 -16.89 7.01
N ALA A 74 3.56 -17.96 6.92
CA ALA A 74 2.12 -17.86 6.74
C ALA A 74 1.45 -17.16 7.94
N GLU A 75 0.51 -16.25 7.67
CA GLU A 75 -0.24 -15.56 8.71
C GLU A 75 -1.25 -16.55 9.34
N PRO A 76 -1.13 -16.89 10.63
CA PRO A 76 -2.04 -17.85 11.28
C PRO A 76 -3.47 -17.29 11.42
N ASN A 77 -3.64 -15.97 11.43
CA ASN A 77 -4.94 -15.33 11.67
C ASN A 77 -5.42 -14.53 10.45
N LEU A 78 -6.15 -15.20 9.57
CA LEU A 78 -6.76 -14.58 8.40
C LEU A 78 -8.00 -13.75 8.80
N VAL A 79 -7.83 -12.43 8.82
CA VAL A 79 -8.89 -11.46 9.11
C VAL A 79 -8.91 -10.42 8.01
N TRP A 80 -10.11 -10.10 7.52
CA TRP A 80 -10.33 -9.03 6.54
C TRP A 80 -9.94 -7.67 7.10
N LYS A 81 -9.13 -6.94 6.35
CA LYS A 81 -8.56 -5.64 6.72
C LYS A 81 -8.59 -4.69 5.51
N ASP A 82 -8.44 -3.41 5.82
CA ASP A 82 -8.18 -2.32 4.86
C ASP A 82 -6.80 -1.69 5.06
N THR A 83 -6.13 -2.01 6.17
CA THR A 83 -4.86 -1.43 6.58
C THR A 83 -3.96 -2.50 7.19
N VAL A 84 -2.68 -2.46 6.85
CA VAL A 84 -1.65 -3.31 7.45
C VAL A 84 -0.43 -2.50 7.82
N LEU A 85 0.09 -2.70 9.04
CA LEU A 85 1.39 -2.19 9.43
C LEU A 85 2.47 -3.04 8.77
N VAL A 86 3.32 -2.40 7.97
CA VAL A 86 4.55 -2.95 7.42
C VAL A 86 5.71 -2.36 8.22
N ARG A 87 6.36 -3.19 9.04
CA ARG A 87 7.48 -2.79 9.88
C ARG A 87 8.72 -2.52 9.04
N ALA A 88 9.68 -1.83 9.62
CA ALA A 88 10.95 -1.55 8.94
C ALA A 88 11.70 -2.87 8.76
N GLY A 89 12.13 -3.16 7.53
CA GLY A 89 12.74 -4.44 7.15
C GLY A 89 11.75 -5.60 6.95
N GLU A 90 10.44 -5.37 7.06
CA GLU A 90 9.42 -6.43 6.91
C GLU A 90 8.93 -6.51 5.46
N THR A 91 8.69 -7.73 5.01
CA THR A 91 7.92 -8.02 3.79
C THR A 91 6.58 -8.61 4.17
N VAL A 92 5.49 -8.10 3.59
CA VAL A 92 4.13 -8.57 3.84
C VAL A 92 3.46 -8.91 2.51
N ASP A 93 2.96 -10.13 2.34
CA ASP A 93 2.07 -10.46 1.22
C ASP A 93 0.61 -10.29 1.68
N ILE A 94 -0.16 -9.52 0.92
CA ILE A 94 -1.62 -9.40 1.08
C ILE A 94 -2.34 -10.00 -0.13
N LEU A 95 -3.53 -10.55 0.11
CA LEU A 95 -4.46 -10.96 -0.95
C LEU A 95 -5.64 -9.99 -0.96
N LEU A 96 -5.68 -9.12 -1.96
CA LEU A 96 -6.72 -8.12 -2.17
C LEU A 96 -7.88 -8.71 -2.98
N ASP A 97 -9.08 -8.64 -2.42
CA ASP A 97 -10.34 -9.04 -3.04
C ASP A 97 -11.08 -7.79 -3.52
N ILE A 98 -11.12 -7.56 -4.84
CA ILE A 98 -11.67 -6.36 -5.45
C ILE A 98 -13.19 -6.49 -5.60
N SER A 99 -13.96 -5.63 -4.93
CA SER A 99 -15.42 -5.74 -4.88
C SER A 99 -16.17 -4.51 -5.38
N ASN A 100 -15.55 -3.32 -5.43
CA ASN A 100 -16.26 -2.07 -5.69
C ASN A 100 -15.64 -1.30 -6.87
N PRO A 101 -16.42 -0.95 -7.91
CA PRO A 101 -15.92 -0.13 -9.02
C PRO A 101 -15.72 1.32 -8.57
N GLY A 102 -14.80 2.03 -9.21
CA GLY A 102 -14.48 3.42 -8.89
C GLY A 102 -13.02 3.77 -9.09
N LEU A 103 -12.63 4.97 -8.64
CA LEU A 103 -11.24 5.38 -8.51
C LEU A 103 -10.89 5.33 -7.02
N TRP A 104 -9.90 4.53 -6.67
CA TRP A 104 -9.53 4.29 -5.27
C TRP A 104 -8.07 4.64 -5.03
N MET A 105 -7.76 5.01 -3.79
CA MET A 105 -6.41 5.35 -3.38
C MET A 105 -5.77 4.23 -2.56
N ALA A 106 -4.45 4.11 -2.68
CA ALA A 106 -3.61 3.40 -1.74
C ALA A 106 -2.53 4.36 -1.23
N HIS A 107 -2.27 4.34 0.07
CA HIS A 107 -1.33 5.28 0.70
C HIS A 107 -0.82 4.80 2.06
N CYS A 108 0.24 5.46 2.55
CA CYS A 108 0.60 5.37 3.95
C CYS A 108 -0.40 6.15 4.83
N HIS A 109 -0.84 5.59 5.95
CA HIS A 109 -1.81 6.22 6.85
C HIS A 109 -1.15 7.19 7.87
N ILE A 110 0.15 7.43 7.77
CA ILE A 110 0.83 8.54 8.46
C ILE A 110 0.62 9.80 7.61
N ALA A 111 -0.03 10.81 8.19
CA ALA A 111 -0.54 11.97 7.45
C ALA A 111 0.58 12.73 6.74
N GLU A 112 1.72 12.90 7.38
CA GLU A 112 2.90 13.59 6.86
C GLU A 112 3.50 12.84 5.67
N HIS A 113 3.53 11.51 5.71
CA HIS A 113 4.03 10.68 4.61
C HIS A 113 3.12 10.75 3.39
N ASN A 114 1.81 10.69 3.63
CA ASN A 114 0.80 10.89 2.62
C ASN A 114 0.97 12.27 1.97
N GLN A 115 0.91 13.35 2.75
CA GLN A 115 1.05 14.73 2.25
C GLN A 115 2.37 14.98 1.49
N SER A 116 3.41 14.22 1.81
CA SER A 116 4.73 14.29 1.18
C SER A 116 4.92 13.28 0.04
N GLY A 117 3.85 12.64 -0.44
CA GLY A 117 3.82 11.94 -1.72
C GLY A 117 3.51 10.44 -1.68
N MET A 118 3.49 9.78 -0.52
CA MET A 118 3.38 8.31 -0.40
C MET A 118 1.97 7.78 -0.67
N MET A 119 1.48 8.01 -1.88
CA MET A 119 0.15 7.63 -2.34
C MET A 119 0.11 7.46 -3.85
N PHE A 120 -0.89 6.73 -4.31
CA PHE A 120 -1.32 6.70 -5.69
C PHE A 120 -2.80 6.34 -5.79
N SER A 121 -3.37 6.48 -6.98
CA SER A 121 -4.74 6.07 -7.29
C SER A 121 -4.75 5.01 -8.37
N PHE A 122 -5.75 4.13 -8.34
CA PHE A 122 -5.96 3.11 -9.36
C PHE A 122 -7.46 2.99 -9.68
N PRO A 123 -7.84 2.84 -10.97
CA PRO A 123 -9.22 2.55 -11.34
C PRO A 123 -9.58 1.08 -11.10
N VAL A 124 -10.84 0.86 -10.71
CA VAL A 124 -11.52 -0.43 -10.72
C VAL A 124 -12.71 -0.34 -11.65
N SER A 125 -12.72 -1.12 -12.73
CA SER A 125 -13.86 -1.21 -13.64
C SER A 125 -14.90 -2.20 -13.11
N ALA A 126 -16.17 -1.99 -13.48
CA ALA A 126 -17.23 -2.96 -13.22
C ALA A 126 -16.93 -4.30 -13.91
N LYS A 127 -17.53 -5.37 -13.40
CA LYS A 127 -17.52 -6.68 -14.06
C LYS A 127 -18.48 -6.60 -15.26
N GLU A 128 -18.00 -6.87 -16.47
CA GLU A 128 -18.87 -6.88 -17.65
C GLU A 128 -19.93 -7.99 -17.51
N GLY A 129 -21.21 -7.64 -17.69
CA GLY A 129 -22.32 -8.60 -17.77
C GLY A 129 -23.16 -8.81 -16.49
N SER A 130 -23.29 -7.82 -15.61
CA SER A 130 -24.30 -7.81 -14.54
C SER A 130 -25.69 -7.43 -15.04
#